data_AF-A0A425CU45-F1
#
_entry.id   AF-A0A425CU45-F1
#
_cell.length_a   1.000
_cell.length_b   1.000
_cell.length_c   1.000
_cell.angle_alpha   90.00
_cell.angle_beta   90.00
_cell.angle_gamma   90.00
#
_symmetry.space_group_name_H-M   'P 1'
#
loop_
_entity.id
_entity.type
_entity.pdbx_description
1 polymer ?
#
loop_
_entity_poly.entity_id
_entity_poly.type
_entity_poly.pdbx_seq_one_letter_code
_entity_poly.pdbx_strand_id
1 'polypeptide(L)'
;MLRTMAMMTVAVALALADGTAASSHKITTLPGYNDAKPINFDQYAGHIPLPSNGQKMFYWLVESESNPSTDPLVLWLNGGPGCSSLNGFFTELGPFVVQSDLSVKRNPYAWNRK
;
A
#
# COMPACT_ATOMS: atom_id res chain seq x y z
N MET A 1 -49.37 -30.07 12.91
CA MET A 1 -48.22 -30.32 12.00
C MET A 1 -47.82 -29.00 11.36
N LEU A 2 -46.88 -28.27 11.97
CA LEU A 2 -46.37 -27.00 11.45
C LEU A 2 -44.91 -27.24 11.05
N ARG A 3 -44.63 -27.17 9.74
CA ARG A 3 -43.31 -27.40 9.17
C ARG A 3 -42.42 -26.19 9.44
N THR A 4 -41.34 -26.41 10.17
CA THR A 4 -40.26 -25.46 10.44
C THR A 4 -39.56 -25.07 9.13
N MET A 5 -39.63 -23.79 8.74
CA MET A 5 -38.75 -23.22 7.71
C MET A 5 -37.39 -22.94 8.35
N ALA A 6 -36.36 -23.62 7.86
CA ALA A 6 -34.97 -23.37 8.25
C ALA A 6 -34.51 -22.02 7.67
N MET A 7 -34.18 -21.08 8.55
CA MET A 7 -33.56 -19.81 8.20
C MET A 7 -32.07 -20.08 7.93
N MET A 8 -31.71 -20.15 6.66
CA MET A 8 -30.32 -20.37 6.24
C MET A 8 -29.57 -19.04 6.39
N THR A 9 -28.87 -18.87 7.51
CA THR A 9 -27.99 -17.73 7.76
C THR A 9 -26.77 -17.83 6.85
N VAL A 10 -26.61 -16.87 5.94
CA VAL A 10 -25.38 -16.68 5.17
C VAL A 10 -24.34 -16.08 6.12
N ALA A 11 -23.43 -16.93 6.61
CA ALA A 11 -22.25 -16.46 7.32
C ALA A 11 -21.28 -15.84 6.29
N VAL A 12 -21.24 -14.51 6.22
CA VAL A 12 -20.16 -13.80 5.54
C VAL A 12 -18.90 -14.03 6.38
N ALA A 13 -18.01 -14.89 5.91
CA ALA A 13 -16.70 -15.05 6.50
C ALA A 13 -15.89 -13.78 6.19
N LEU A 14 -15.83 -12.84 7.16
CA LEU A 14 -14.76 -11.86 7.18
C LEU A 14 -13.46 -12.64 7.37
N ALA A 15 -12.67 -12.77 6.30
CA ALA A 15 -11.29 -13.19 6.42
C ALA A 15 -10.58 -12.15 7.30
N LEU A 16 -10.27 -12.54 8.53
CA LEU A 16 -9.43 -11.75 9.41
C LEU A 16 -8.08 -11.61 8.71
N ALA A 17 -7.71 -10.38 8.34
CA ALA A 17 -6.34 -10.08 7.95
C ALA A 17 -5.48 -10.36 9.18
N ASP A 18 -4.73 -11.45 9.14
CA ASP A 18 -3.75 -11.79 10.16
C ASP A 18 -2.73 -10.64 10.21
N GLY A 19 -2.76 -9.85 11.29
CA GLY A 19 -1.92 -8.64 11.45
C GLY A 19 -0.42 -8.92 11.44
N THR A 20 -0.04 -10.20 11.46
CA THR A 20 1.33 -10.70 11.31
C THR A 20 1.92 -10.39 9.93
N ALA A 21 1.12 -10.45 8.86
CA ALA A 21 1.59 -10.18 7.50
C ALA A 21 1.99 -8.70 7.32
N ALA A 22 1.22 -7.77 7.89
CA ALA A 22 1.50 -6.34 7.83
C ALA A 22 2.82 -5.98 8.52
N SER A 23 3.13 -6.60 9.67
CA SER A 23 4.40 -6.36 10.37
C SER A 23 5.62 -6.79 9.55
N SER A 24 5.56 -7.93 8.85
CA SER A 24 6.69 -8.46 8.08
C SER A 24 7.06 -7.62 6.85
N HIS A 25 6.11 -6.85 6.30
CA HIS A 25 6.32 -6.01 5.12
C HIS A 25 6.76 -4.59 5.47
N LYS A 26 6.86 -4.24 6.77
CA LYS A 26 7.19 -2.89 7.21
C LYS A 26 8.62 -2.51 6.79
N ILE A 27 8.75 -1.41 6.06
CA ILE A 27 10.05 -0.85 5.68
C ILE A 27 10.52 0.07 6.82
N THR A 28 11.58 -0.33 7.50
CA THR A 28 12.18 0.43 8.62
C THR A 28 13.22 1.45 8.17
N THR A 29 13.91 1.17 7.05
CA THR A 29 14.94 2.06 6.49
C THR A 29 14.84 2.08 4.97
N LEU A 30 14.93 3.27 4.37
CA LEU A 30 14.97 3.45 2.91
C LEU A 30 16.40 3.81 2.48
N PRO A 31 17.13 2.91 1.79
CA PRO A 31 18.47 3.21 1.31
C PRO A 31 18.49 4.44 0.40
N GLY A 32 19.53 5.26 0.52
CA GLY A 32 19.69 6.48 -0.28
C GLY A 32 18.84 7.67 0.15
N TYR A 33 17.99 7.53 1.18
CA TYR A 33 17.23 8.65 1.73
C TYR A 33 18.19 9.73 2.27
N ASN A 34 18.12 10.92 1.67
CA ASN A 34 19.01 12.04 1.97
C ASN A 34 18.22 13.36 1.91
N ASP A 35 17.29 13.51 2.84
CA ASP A 35 16.49 14.72 3.03
C ASP A 35 16.59 15.19 4.49
N ALA A 36 16.50 16.51 4.70
CA ALA A 36 16.51 17.09 6.04
C ALA A 36 15.22 16.76 6.83
N LYS A 37 14.08 16.61 6.14
CA LYS A 37 12.84 16.16 6.78
C LYS A 37 12.93 14.65 7.00
N PRO A 38 12.68 14.10 8.19
CA PRO A 38 12.66 12.65 8.40
C PRO A 38 11.43 11.98 7.75
N ILE A 39 11.51 10.68 7.46
CA ILE A 39 10.33 9.87 7.13
C ILE A 39 9.50 9.71 8.40
N ASN A 40 8.26 10.19 8.37
CA ASN A 40 7.39 10.35 9.54
C ASN A 40 6.04 9.62 9.38
N PHE A 41 5.98 8.67 8.46
CA PHE A 41 4.82 7.83 8.17
C PHE A 41 5.32 6.40 7.94
N ASP A 42 4.47 5.42 8.24
CA ASP A 42 4.80 4.03 8.01
C ASP A 42 4.66 3.67 6.53
N GLN A 43 5.46 2.71 6.10
CA GLN A 43 5.43 2.20 4.74
C GLN A 43 5.68 0.71 4.72
N TYR A 44 5.04 0.04 3.76
CA TYR A 44 5.01 -1.41 3.66
C TYR A 44 5.20 -1.81 2.21
N ALA A 45 6.10 -2.73 1.94
CA ALA A 45 6.26 -3.31 0.62
C ALA A 45 6.31 -4.82 0.69
N GLY A 46 5.62 -5.46 -0.25
CA GLY A 46 5.49 -6.90 -0.25
C GLY A 46 4.72 -7.40 -1.46
N HIS A 47 4.22 -8.63 -1.36
CA HIS A 47 3.48 -9.27 -2.44
C HIS A 47 2.10 -9.68 -1.96
N ILE A 48 1.06 -9.29 -2.71
CA ILE A 48 -0.31 -9.76 -2.51
C ILE A 48 -0.61 -10.91 -3.47
N PRO A 49 -1.18 -12.04 -3.01
CA PRO A 49 -1.58 -13.12 -3.90
C PRO A 49 -2.75 -12.68 -4.79
N LEU A 50 -2.69 -13.01 -6.07
CA LEU A 50 -3.78 -12.78 -7.00
C LEU A 50 -4.67 -14.02 -7.10
N PRO A 51 -5.96 -13.87 -7.44
CA PRO A 51 -6.87 -15.00 -7.60
C PRO A 51 -6.46 -16.01 -8.67
N SER A 52 -5.54 -15.64 -9.57
CA SER A 52 -5.11 -16.44 -10.71
C SER A 52 -3.79 -17.17 -10.45
N ASN A 53 -3.79 -18.49 -10.66
CA ASN A 53 -2.64 -19.37 -10.90
C ASN A 53 -1.37 -19.09 -10.06
N GLY A 54 -1.51 -18.77 -8.77
CA GLY A 54 -0.38 -18.53 -7.88
C GLY A 54 0.44 -17.27 -8.18
N GLN A 55 -0.04 -16.39 -9.05
CA GLN A 55 0.58 -15.10 -9.32
C GLN A 55 0.51 -14.20 -8.08
N LYS A 56 1.49 -13.32 -7.95
CA LYS A 56 1.54 -12.32 -6.89
C LYS A 56 1.83 -10.97 -7.49
N MET A 57 1.20 -9.92 -6.95
CA MET A 57 1.46 -8.55 -7.33
C MET A 57 2.29 -7.88 -6.25
N PHE A 58 3.39 -7.25 -6.66
CA PHE A 58 4.17 -6.39 -5.76
C PHE A 58 3.36 -5.13 -5.44
N TYR A 59 3.39 -4.70 -4.18
CA TYR A 59 2.82 -3.44 -3.73
C TYR A 59 3.83 -2.65 -2.90
N TRP A 60 3.69 -1.33 -2.91
CA TRP A 60 4.31 -0.43 -1.95
C TRP A 60 3.24 0.53 -1.43
N LEU A 61 2.86 0.36 -0.17
CA LEU A 61 1.93 1.21 0.56
C LEU A 61 2.72 2.24 1.37
N VAL A 62 2.30 3.49 1.33
CA VAL A 62 2.75 4.56 2.22
C VAL A 62 1.52 5.09 2.95
N GLU A 63 1.61 5.18 4.26
CA GLU A 63 0.51 5.72 5.07
C GLU A 63 0.39 7.24 4.89
N SER A 64 -0.80 7.76 5.21
CA SER A 64 -1.04 9.19 5.26
C SER A 64 -0.13 9.86 6.29
N GLU A 65 0.40 11.03 5.95
CA GLU A 65 1.13 11.91 6.88
C GLU A 65 0.21 12.62 7.88
N SER A 66 -1.12 12.66 7.66
CA SER A 66 -2.08 13.24 8.60
C SER A 66 -2.62 12.22 9.59
N ASN A 67 -3.73 11.55 9.28
CA ASN A 67 -4.35 10.57 10.16
C ASN A 67 -4.62 9.27 9.40
N PRO A 68 -3.64 8.35 9.34
CA PRO A 68 -3.76 7.12 8.56
C PRO A 68 -4.89 6.19 9.01
N SER A 69 -5.41 6.39 10.22
CA SER A 69 -6.57 5.62 10.72
C SER A 69 -7.92 6.07 10.15
N THR A 70 -8.00 7.31 9.62
CA THR A 70 -9.26 7.89 9.11
C THR A 70 -9.18 8.36 7.66
N ASP A 71 -7.98 8.62 7.17
CA ASP A 71 -7.76 9.08 5.80
C ASP A 71 -8.02 7.95 4.80
N PRO A 72 -8.44 8.26 3.56
CA PRO A 72 -8.88 7.25 2.60
C PRO A 72 -7.72 6.38 2.08
N LEU A 73 -8.01 5.12 1.75
CA LEU A 73 -7.11 4.27 0.99
C LEU A 73 -7.23 4.60 -0.51
N VAL A 74 -6.11 4.98 -1.13
CA VAL A 74 -6.03 5.27 -2.57
C VAL A 74 -5.16 4.23 -3.27
N LEU A 75 -5.73 3.56 -4.28
CA LEU A 75 -4.98 2.67 -5.18
C LEU A 75 -4.50 3.46 -6.41
N TRP A 76 -3.20 3.39 -6.68
CA TRP A 76 -2.60 3.99 -7.87
C TRP A 76 -2.05 2.92 -8.84
N LEU A 77 -2.42 3.03 -10.11
CA LEU A 77 -1.98 2.12 -11.18
C LEU A 77 -1.48 2.94 -12.37
N ASN A 78 -0.19 2.79 -12.71
CA ASN A 78 0.30 3.29 -13.99
C ASN A 78 -0.20 2.40 -15.14
N GLY A 79 -0.32 2.99 -16.33
CA GLY A 79 -0.85 2.35 -17.53
C GLY A 79 0.22 1.65 -18.39
N GLY A 80 0.16 1.87 -19.70
CA GLY A 80 1.04 1.24 -20.68
C GLY A 80 0.23 0.54 -21.78
N PRO A 81 0.10 -0.80 -21.76
CA PRO A 81 0.14 -1.72 -20.61
C PRO A 81 1.54 -2.23 -20.20
N GLY A 82 1.68 -2.64 -18.93
CA GLY A 82 2.87 -3.32 -18.40
C GLY A 82 3.91 -2.41 -17.72
N CYS A 83 3.68 -1.09 -17.69
CA CYS A 83 4.54 -0.17 -16.93
C CYS A 83 4.32 -0.35 -15.43
N SER A 84 5.38 -0.18 -14.64
CA SER A 84 5.31 -0.30 -13.19
C SER A 84 4.69 0.95 -12.55
N SER A 85 3.80 0.75 -11.58
CA SER A 85 3.31 1.84 -10.72
C SER A 85 4.41 2.50 -9.88
N LEU A 86 5.58 1.86 -9.74
CA LEU A 86 6.73 2.48 -9.09
C LEU A 86 7.29 3.66 -9.88
N ASN A 87 6.98 3.77 -11.17
CA ASN A 87 7.29 4.98 -11.92
C ASN A 87 6.52 6.17 -11.33
N GLY A 88 5.19 6.09 -11.22
CA GLY A 88 4.41 7.15 -10.59
C GLY A 88 4.73 7.38 -9.11
N PHE A 89 5.13 6.32 -8.41
CA PHE A 89 5.61 6.44 -7.03
C PHE A 89 6.86 7.34 -6.92
N PHE A 90 7.89 7.16 -7.77
CA PHE A 90 9.15 7.89 -7.64
C PHE A 90 9.28 9.14 -8.50
N THR A 91 8.43 9.32 -9.52
CA THR A 91 8.56 10.41 -10.49
C THR A 91 7.33 11.29 -10.62
N GLU A 92 6.20 10.92 -10.03
CA GLU A 92 4.95 11.67 -10.13
C GLU A 92 4.46 12.14 -8.74
N LEU A 93 3.83 11.24 -7.98
CA LEU A 93 2.98 11.60 -6.85
C LEU A 93 3.35 10.96 -5.50
N GLY A 94 4.29 10.02 -5.49
CA GLY A 94 4.68 9.38 -4.24
C GLY A 94 5.49 10.31 -3.33
N PRO A 95 5.75 9.88 -2.08
CA PRO A 95 6.44 10.69 -1.07
C PRO A 95 7.92 10.93 -1.34
N PHE A 96 8.48 10.24 -2.33
CA PHE A 96 9.89 10.20 -2.60
C PHE A 96 10.18 10.52 -4.07
N VAL A 97 11.24 11.29 -4.32
CA VAL A 97 11.76 11.56 -5.66
C VAL A 97 13.21 11.10 -5.72
N VAL A 98 13.50 10.20 -6.67
CA VAL A 98 14.88 9.78 -6.97
C VAL A 98 15.58 10.89 -7.73
N GLN A 99 16.73 11.32 -7.22
CA GLN A 99 17.57 12.35 -7.81
C GLN A 99 18.54 11.75 -8.82
N SER A 100 19.20 12.59 -9.63
CA SER A 100 20.18 12.16 -10.62
C SER A 100 21.43 11.51 -10.01
N ASP A 101 21.77 11.84 -8.77
CA ASP A 101 22.85 11.23 -7.98
C ASP A 101 22.43 9.95 -7.25
N LEU A 102 21.23 9.43 -7.57
CA LEU A 102 20.60 8.26 -6.96
C LEU A 102 20.21 8.44 -5.47
N SER A 103 20.34 9.65 -4.92
CA SER A 103 19.74 9.96 -3.62
C SER A 103 18.22 10.03 -3.71
N VAL A 104 17.55 9.79 -2.59
CA VAL A 104 16.10 9.84 -2.47
C VAL A 104 15.73 11.02 -1.57
N LYS A 105 14.92 11.93 -2.09
CA LYS A 105 14.45 13.12 -1.36
C LYS A 105 12.94 13.11 -1.19
N ARG A 106 12.41 13.93 -0.28
CA ARG A 106 10.96 14.07 -0.09
C ARG A 106 10.34 14.80 -1.26
N ASN A 107 9.17 14.33 -1.69
CA ASN A 107 8.29 15.07 -2.56
C ASN A 107 7.41 16.00 -1.70
N PRO A 108 7.59 17.34 -1.78
CA PRO A 108 6.75 18.26 -1.02
C PRO A 108 5.30 18.28 -1.52
N TYR A 109 4.97 17.68 -2.66
CA TYR A 109 3.62 17.62 -3.24
C TYR A 109 3.05 16.20 -3.27
N ALA A 110 3.61 15.29 -2.46
CA ALA A 110 3.16 13.91 -2.39
C ALA A 110 1.67 13.80 -2.07
N TRP A 111 1.01 12.82 -2.67
CA TRP A 111 -0.42 12.58 -2.44
C TRP A 111 -0.72 12.05 -1.05
N ASN A 112 0.21 11.33 -0.41
CA ASN A 112 0.02 10.82 0.96
C ASN A 112 0.17 11.90 2.04
N ARG A 113 0.21 13.20 1.69
CA ARG A 113 0.23 14.29 2.67
C ARG A 113 -1.10 14.50 3.40
N LYS A 114 -2.18 13.87 2.92
CA LYS A 114 -3.55 13.98 3.42
C LYS A 114 -4.30 12.66 3.23
#